data_AF-A0A6I0EEC2-F1
#
_entry.id   AF-A0A6I0EEC2-F1
#
_cell.length_a   1.000
_cell.length_b   1.000
_cell.length_c   1.000
_cell.angle_alpha   90.00
_cell.angle_beta   90.00
_cell.angle_gamma   90.00
#
_symmetry.space_group_name_H-M   'P 1'
#
loop_
_entity.id
_entity.type
_entity.pdbx_description
1 polymer ?
#
loop_
_entity_poly.entity_id
_entity_poly.type
_entity_poly.pdbx_seq_one_letter_code
_entity_poly.pdbx_strand_id
1 'polypeptide(L)' 'MAFEDVKAELGILMTRMQNEPQDRHELYLQLMEKLNELKAYGMPLPQDLVALEKALEAEFAADKREAE' A
#
# COMPACT_ATOMS: atom_id res chain seq x y z
N MET A 1 -3.99 4.12 -20.63
CA MET A 1 -5.37 3.97 -20.09
C MET A 1 -5.30 3.06 -18.87
N ALA A 2 -5.16 1.73 -18.98
CA ALA A 2 -5.12 0.84 -17.79
C ALA A 2 -4.09 1.19 -16.67
N PHE A 3 -2.90 1.67 -17.02
CA PHE A 3 -1.88 2.04 -16.01
C PHE A 3 -2.22 3.31 -15.21
N GLU A 4 -2.86 4.29 -15.85
CA GLU A 4 -3.25 5.52 -15.15
C GLU A 4 -4.43 5.26 -14.22
N ASP A 5 -5.32 4.34 -14.58
CA ASP A 5 -6.42 3.90 -13.73
C ASP A 5 -5.90 3.22 -12.46
N VAL A 6 -4.90 2.34 -12.59
CA VAL A 6 -4.28 1.68 -11.42
C VAL A 6 -3.57 2.70 -10.52
N LYS A 7 -2.90 3.71 -11.08
CA LYS A 7 -2.30 4.80 -10.30
C LYS A 7 -3.35 5.62 -9.56
N ALA A 8 -4.48 5.90 -10.20
CA ALA A 8 -5.58 6.65 -9.59
C ALA A 8 -6.20 5.87 -8.42
N GLU A 9 -6.46 4.57 -8.59
CA GLU A 9 -6.91 3.70 -7.50
C GLU A 9 -5.92 3.66 -6.34
N LEU A 10 -4.63 3.58 -6.64
CA LEU A 10 -3.58 3.61 -5.63
C LEU A 10 -3.56 4.92 -4.85
N GLY A 11 -3.70 6.06 -5.53
CA GLY A 11 -3.83 7.36 -4.88
C GLY A 11 -5.04 7.44 -3.94
N ILE A 12 -6.17 6.83 -4.33
CA ILE A 12 -7.36 6.72 -3.49
C ILE A 12 -7.09 5.86 -2.25
N LEU A 13 -6.45 4.70 -2.42
CA LEU A 13 -6.04 3.81 -1.33
C LEU A 13 -5.11 4.52 -0.33
N MET A 14 -4.13 5.28 -0.83
CA MET A 14 -3.24 6.09 0.02
C MET A 14 -4.00 7.15 0.81
N THR A 15 -4.95 7.82 0.16
CA THR A 15 -5.79 8.83 0.81
C THR A 15 -6.66 8.19 1.89
N ARG A 16 -7.21 6.99 1.65
CA ARG A 16 -7.98 6.24 2.64
C ARG A 16 -7.13 5.80 3.83
N MET A 17 -5.91 5.31 3.61
CA MET A 17 -5.01 4.92 4.71
C MET A 17 -4.64 6.09 5.64
N GLN A 18 -4.58 7.31 5.11
CA GLN A 18 -4.37 8.51 5.92
C GLN A 18 -5.61 8.90 6.73
N ASN A 19 -6.81 8.73 6.17
CA ASN A 19 -8.06 9.14 6.82
C ASN A 19 -8.61 8.07 7.78
N GLU A 20 -8.36 6.78 7.49
CA GLU A 20 -8.96 5.64 8.19
C GLU A 20 -7.84 4.74 8.75
N PRO A 21 -7.17 5.15 9.85
CA PRO A 21 -6.10 4.38 10.46
C PRO A 21 -6.56 3.02 11.02
N GLN A 22 -7.85 2.89 11.35
CA GLN A 22 -8.49 1.66 11.86
C GLN A 22 -8.40 0.53 10.82
N ASP A 23 -8.57 0.87 9.54
CA ASP A 23 -8.64 -0.09 8.43
C ASP A 23 -7.32 -0.17 7.66
N ARG A 24 -6.23 0.43 8.18
CA ARG A 24 -4.90 0.39 7.55
C ARG A 24 -4.45 -1.01 7.19
N HIS A 25 -4.80 -2.02 7.99
CA HIS A 25 -4.40 -3.40 7.73
C HIS A 25 -5.07 -3.97 6.49
N GLU A 26 -6.38 -3.73 6.34
CA GLU A 26 -7.15 -4.19 5.18
C GLU A 26 -6.75 -3.42 3.91
N LEU A 27 -6.55 -2.10 4.04
CA LEU A 27 -6.07 -1.25 2.94
C LEU A 27 -4.64 -1.62 2.51
N TYR A 28 -3.78 -2.02 3.44
CA TYR A 28 -2.43 -2.52 3.15
C TYR A 28 -2.48 -3.82 2.34
N LEU A 29 -3.34 -4.77 2.71
CA LEU A 29 -3.52 -6.01 1.95
C LEU A 29 -4.00 -5.72 0.52
N GLN A 30 -5.01 -4.86 0.36
CA GLN A 30 -5.50 -4.45 -0.96
C GLN A 30 -4.42 -3.75 -1.80
N LEU A 31 -3.62 -2.88 -1.16
CA LEU A 31 -2.48 -2.22 -1.81
C LEU A 31 -1.47 -3.27 -2.31
N MET A 32 -1.03 -4.18 -1.44
CA MET A 32 -0.06 -5.23 -1.78
C MET A 32 -0.54 -6.13 -2.92
N GLU A 33 -1.83 -6.46 -2.94
CA GLU A 33 -2.44 -7.25 -4.00
C GLU A 33 -2.33 -6.51 -5.34
N LYS A 34 -2.71 -5.21 -5.39
CA LYS A 34 -2.55 -4.37 -6.59
C LYS A 34 -1.09 -4.16 -6.99
N LEU A 35 -0.16 -4.00 -6.04
CA LEU A 35 1.27 -3.88 -6.32
C LEU A 35 1.81 -5.17 -6.95
N ASN A 36 1.39 -6.34 -6.45
CA ASN A 36 1.78 -7.64 -7.01
C ASN A 36 1.20 -7.85 -8.41
N GLU A 37 -0.03 -7.42 -8.67
CA GLU A 37 -0.59 -7.41 -10.04
C GLU A 37 0.30 -6.58 -10.97
N LEU A 38 0.63 -5.33 -10.60
CA LEU A 38 1.52 -4.47 -11.37
C LEU A 38 2.90 -5.09 -11.62
N LYS A 39 3.45 -5.76 -10.60
CA LYS A 39 4.73 -6.47 -10.67
C LYS A 39 4.65 -7.67 -11.62
N ALA A 40 3.53 -8.40 -11.61
CA ALA A 40 3.25 -9.52 -12.51
C ALA A 40 3.11 -9.07 -13.97
N TYR A 41 2.62 -7.84 -14.21
CA TYR A 41 2.66 -7.21 -15.54
C TYR A 41 4.08 -6.84 -16.01
N GLY A 42 5.12 -7.12 -15.21
CA GLY A 42 6.52 -6.86 -15.55
C GLY A 42 6.93 -5.39 -15.47
N MET A 43 6.11 -4.55 -14.84
CA MET A 43 6.39 -3.13 -14.69
C MET A 43 7.15 -2.86 -13.38
N PRO A 44 8.18 -2.00 -13.40
CA PRO A 44 8.86 -1.57 -12.18
C PRO A 44 7.88 -0.75 -11.33
N LEU A 45 7.70 -1.16 -10.08
CA LEU A 45 6.93 -0.42 -9.08
C LEU A 45 7.58 0.94 -8.82
N PRO A 46 6.82 2.05 -8.85
CA PRO A 46 7.31 3.36 -8.46
C PRO A 46 7.92 3.36 -7.06
N GLN A 47 9.00 4.12 -6.90
CA GLN A 47 9.76 4.18 -5.65
C GLN A 47 8.91 4.70 -4.48
N ASP A 48 7.94 5.56 -4.77
CA ASP A 48 6.97 6.10 -3.78
C ASP A 48 6.13 4.98 -3.14
N LEU A 49 5.78 3.94 -3.90
CA LEU A 49 4.96 2.82 -3.42
C LEU A 49 5.79 1.88 -2.55
N VAL A 50 7.03 1.62 -2.96
CA VAL A 50 7.98 0.81 -2.17
C VAL A 50 8.31 1.51 -0.85
N ALA A 51 8.44 2.84 -0.86
CA ALA A 51 8.66 3.63 0.35
C ALA A 51 7.44 3.55 1.30
N LEU A 52 6.23 3.62 0.76
CA LEU A 52 5.00 3.47 1.54
C LEU A 52 4.87 2.08 2.16
N GLU A 53 5.11 1.02 1.39
CA GLU A 53 5.10 -0.36 1.87
C GLU A 53 6.03 -0.54 3.08
N LYS A 54 7.26 -0.02 2.98
CA LYS A 54 8.23 -0.04 4.08
C LYS A 54 7.82 0.79 5.29
N ALA A 55 7.21 1.95 5.07
CA ALA A 55 6.74 2.80 6.15
C ALA A 55 5.62 2.11 6.94
N LEU A 56 4.66 1.51 6.22
CA LEU A 56 3.57 0.76 6.82
C LEU A 56 4.07 -0.50 7.52
N GLU A 57 4.96 -1.27 6.90
CA GLU A 57 5.58 -2.45 7.53
C GLU A 57 6.29 -2.07 8.84
N ALA A 58 6.99 -0.94 8.87
CA ALA A 58 7.62 -0.43 10.08
C ALA A 58 6.60 -0.01 11.15
N GLU A 59 5.51 0.66 10.77
CA GLU A 59 4.41 1.00 11.67
C GLU A 59 3.75 -0.27 12.26
N PHE A 60 3.38 -1.26 11.42
CA PHE A 60 2.81 -2.53 11.88
C PHE A 60 3.77 -3.35 12.75
N ALA A 61 5.06 -3.37 12.40
CA ALA A 61 6.07 -4.06 13.18
C ALA A 61 6.32 -3.39 14.54
N ALA A 62 6.10 -2.07 14.64
CA ALA A 62 6.14 -1.33 15.90
C ALA A 62 4.88 -1.61 16.72
N ASP A 63 3.70 -1.52 16.12
CA ASP A 63 2.40 -1.79 16.76
C ASP A 63 2.34 -3.20 17.37
N LYS A 64 2.85 -4.20 16.63
CA LYS A 64 2.94 -5.58 17.11
C LYS A 64 3.89 -5.76 18.31
N ARG A 65 4.95 -4.95 18.43
CA ARG A 65 5.88 -5.01 19.57
C ARG A 65 5.33 -4.33 20.82
N GLU A 66 4.45 -3.34 20.67
CA GLU A 66 3.81 -2.68 21.82
C GLU A 66 2.66 -3.53 22.41
N ALA A 67 2.18 -4.53 21.68
CA ALA A 67 1.15 -5.46 22.12
C ALA A 67 1.67 -6.73 22.83
N GLU A 68 2.98 -6.94 22.93
CA GLU A 68 3.64 -8.05 23.67
C GLU A 68 4.21 -7.60 25.02
#